data_AF-A0A8H4VGD9-F1
#
_entry.id   AF-A0A8H4VGD9-F1
#
_cell.length_a   1.000
_cell.length_b   1.000
_cell.length_c   1.000
_cell.angle_alpha   90.00
_cell.angle_beta   90.00
_cell.angle_gamma   90.00
#
_symmetry.space_group_name_H-M   'P 1'
#
loop_
_entity.id
_entity.type
_entity.pdbx_description
1 polymer ?
#
loop_
_entity_poly.entity_id
_entity_poly.type
_entity_poly.pdbx_seq_one_letter_code
_entity_poly.pdbx_strand_id
1 'polypeptide(L)'
;MAPAQVVDPDADVEAMYEEDDDQVERLINEEYKTWKKNSPFLYDMILGTALTWPTLTVQWFPDVKEPEGKNYRMHRLLLGTHTSDESINYLQIADVQLPKAVEPNPDDFDEERGEIGGYGCGSDMPAIKCEIVQKIEHPGEVNKARYNPHNPDMIATLCIDGKILIFDRTKHPLQPAVPGRINPQLELVGHKAEGFGLSWSPHEDGKLASGSEDKTMCLWDLKTIEADSHTLRPWRRYTNHTQIVNDVQYHPIAKSFIGSVSDDQTLQIIDVRQSETSKAPLVARGGHLDAINALAFNPTSEILVATASADKTIGLWDLRNVKEKVHTLEGHNDAVTSVAWHPTEPGILGSGSYDRRIIFWDMTRVGEEQPPEEQDDGPPELLFMHGGHTNHLADFSWNVNEPWLVASAAEDNLLQIWKVADSVVGRDDSEVPVDELDH
;
A
#
# COMPACT_ATOMS: atom_id res chain seq x y z
N MET A 1 -17.13 64.08 -0.94
CA MET A 1 -16.19 63.11 -1.54
C MET A 1 -16.36 61.83 -0.75
N ALA A 2 -16.86 60.76 -1.37
CA ALA A 2 -16.88 59.45 -0.72
C ALA A 2 -15.42 58.98 -0.54
N PRO A 3 -15.06 58.32 0.58
CA PRO A 3 -13.72 57.78 0.74
C PRO A 3 -13.52 56.66 -0.30
N ALA A 4 -12.34 56.64 -0.92
CA ALA A 4 -11.95 55.59 -1.84
C ALA A 4 -11.95 54.24 -1.10
N GLN A 5 -12.61 53.24 -1.67
CA GLN A 5 -12.50 51.86 -1.21
C GLN A 5 -11.03 51.44 -1.36
N VAL A 6 -10.43 51.05 -0.24
CA VAL A 6 -9.15 50.35 -0.23
C VAL A 6 -9.49 48.93 -0.70
N VAL A 7 -9.16 48.62 -1.95
CA VAL A 7 -9.22 47.26 -2.48
C VAL A 7 -7.99 46.55 -1.94
N ASP A 8 -8.20 45.49 -1.17
CA ASP A 8 -7.15 44.64 -0.64
C ASP A 8 -6.75 43.63 -1.73
N PRO A 9 -5.55 43.76 -2.33
CA PRO A 9 -5.13 42.88 -3.42
C PRO A 9 -4.89 41.43 -2.97
N ASP A 10 -4.74 41.17 -1.67
CA ASP A 10 -4.58 39.82 -1.14
C ASP A 10 -5.93 39.08 -1.04
N ALA A 11 -7.03 39.81 -0.83
CA ALA A 11 -8.38 39.24 -0.81
C ALA A 11 -8.83 38.71 -2.18
N ASP A 12 -8.42 39.37 -3.27
CA ASP A 12 -8.70 38.92 -4.64
C ASP A 12 -7.89 37.65 -5.00
N VAL A 13 -6.72 37.47 -4.39
CA VAL A 13 -5.85 36.30 -4.60
C VAL A 13 -6.34 35.10 -3.78
N GLU A 14 -6.71 35.31 -2.51
CA GLU A 14 -7.35 34.27 -1.68
C GLU A 14 -8.67 33.80 -2.30
N ALA A 15 -9.52 34.72 -2.76
CA ALA A 15 -10.77 34.36 -3.45
C ALA A 15 -10.53 33.56 -4.75
N MET A 16 -9.45 33.87 -5.49
CA MET A 16 -9.11 33.13 -6.70
C MET A 16 -8.63 31.70 -6.39
N TYR A 17 -7.88 31.50 -5.30
CA TYR A 17 -7.49 30.15 -4.85
C TYR A 17 -8.68 29.35 -4.32
N GLU A 18 -9.57 29.99 -3.54
CA GLU A 18 -10.81 29.37 -3.07
C GLU A 18 -11.71 28.96 -4.25
N GLU A 19 -11.81 29.79 -5.30
CA GLU A 19 -12.57 29.44 -6.51
C GLU A 19 -11.97 28.29 -7.32
N ASP A 20 -10.64 28.10 -7.28
CA ASP A 20 -9.95 27.00 -7.95
C ASP A 20 -10.12 25.69 -7.17
N ASP A 21 -9.98 25.73 -5.84
CA ASP A 21 -10.23 24.59 -4.94
C ASP A 21 -11.69 24.11 -5.06
N ASP A 22 -12.65 25.03 -5.07
CA ASP A 22 -14.07 24.74 -5.28
C ASP A 22 -14.33 24.02 -6.61
N GLN A 23 -13.61 24.39 -7.67
CA GLN A 23 -13.73 23.76 -8.98
C GLN A 23 -13.14 22.35 -8.98
N VAL A 24 -11.98 22.17 -8.36
CA VAL A 24 -11.33 20.86 -8.19
C VAL A 24 -12.23 19.92 -7.39
N GLU A 25 -12.79 20.37 -6.26
CA GLU A 25 -13.72 19.56 -5.45
C GLU A 25 -14.98 19.17 -6.22
N ARG A 26 -15.53 20.09 -7.04
CA ARG A 26 -16.69 19.78 -7.89
C ARG A 26 -16.35 18.69 -8.91
N LEU A 27 -15.21 18.80 -9.57
CA LEU A 27 -14.75 17.80 -10.55
C LEU A 27 -14.57 16.43 -9.88
N ILE A 28 -13.89 16.38 -8.74
CA ILE A 28 -13.69 15.14 -7.95
C ILE A 28 -15.03 14.50 -7.60
N ASN A 29 -16.00 15.30 -7.15
CA ASN A 29 -17.33 14.80 -6.81
C ASN A 29 -18.13 14.30 -8.04
N GLU A 30 -17.95 14.90 -9.21
CA GLU A 30 -18.56 14.44 -10.46
C GLU A 30 -17.95 13.12 -10.96
N GLU A 31 -16.62 13.00 -10.89
CA GLU A 31 -15.89 11.76 -11.18
C GLU A 31 -16.35 10.64 -10.25
N TYR A 32 -16.39 10.90 -8.93
CA TYR A 32 -16.80 9.91 -7.94
C TYR A 32 -18.24 9.44 -8.15
N LYS A 33 -19.17 10.35 -8.51
CA LYS A 33 -20.55 9.98 -8.86
C LYS A 33 -20.61 9.08 -10.09
N THR A 34 -19.74 9.32 -11.07
CA THR A 34 -19.65 8.52 -12.29
C THR A 34 -19.07 7.15 -11.97
N TRP A 35 -17.96 7.09 -11.23
CA TRP A 35 -17.37 5.85 -10.72
C TRP A 35 -18.38 5.01 -9.94
N LYS A 36 -19.15 5.62 -9.04
CA LYS A 36 -20.15 4.91 -8.22
C LYS A 36 -21.28 4.30 -9.04
N LYS A 37 -21.63 4.88 -10.18
CA LYS A 37 -22.61 4.29 -11.12
C LYS A 37 -22.03 3.09 -11.87
N ASN A 38 -20.73 3.13 -12.15
CA ASN A 38 -20.03 2.10 -12.92
C ASN A 38 -19.45 0.98 -12.04
N SER A 39 -19.36 1.19 -10.72
CA SER A 39 -18.75 0.21 -9.80
C SER A 39 -19.36 -1.20 -9.86
N PRO A 40 -20.66 -1.43 -10.10
CA PRO A 40 -21.19 -2.79 -10.23
C PRO A 40 -20.62 -3.58 -11.41
N PHE A 41 -20.05 -2.91 -12.43
CA PHE A 41 -19.41 -3.57 -13.58
C PHE A 41 -17.90 -3.78 -13.40
N LEU A 42 -17.30 -3.08 -12.44
CA LEU A 42 -15.85 -3.03 -12.24
C LEU A 42 -15.37 -3.83 -11.03
N TYR A 43 -16.28 -4.11 -10.08
CA TYR A 43 -15.93 -4.75 -8.81
C TYR A 43 -16.90 -5.88 -8.49
N ASP A 44 -16.36 -7.05 -8.11
CA ASP A 44 -17.15 -8.12 -7.48
C ASP A 44 -17.53 -7.74 -6.04
N MET A 45 -16.65 -6.99 -5.38
CA MET A 45 -16.78 -6.65 -3.97
C MET A 45 -16.30 -5.22 -3.74
N ILE A 46 -17.07 -4.45 -2.99
CA ILE A 46 -16.61 -3.15 -2.50
C ILE A 46 -17.26 -2.78 -1.17
N LEU A 47 -16.43 -2.36 -0.23
CA LEU A 47 -16.81 -1.77 1.05
C LEU A 47 -16.03 -0.47 1.23
N GLY A 48 -16.73 0.64 1.38
CA GLY A 48 -16.16 1.89 1.87
C GLY A 48 -16.56 2.10 3.33
N THR A 49 -15.58 2.32 4.20
CA THR A 49 -15.81 2.66 5.61
C THR A 49 -15.02 3.90 6.00
N ALA A 50 -15.68 4.85 6.65
CA ALA A 50 -14.99 6.01 7.22
C ALA A 50 -14.39 5.63 8.57
N LEU A 51 -13.09 5.81 8.71
CA LEU A 51 -12.39 5.69 9.99
C LEU A 51 -12.64 6.95 10.83
N THR A 52 -12.49 6.82 12.15
CA THR A 52 -12.56 7.99 13.05
C THR A 52 -11.44 8.98 12.78
N TRP A 53 -10.26 8.47 12.43
CA TRP A 53 -9.06 9.23 12.09
C TRP A 53 -8.44 8.59 10.85
N PRO A 54 -7.75 9.36 10.00
CA PRO A 54 -7.05 8.82 8.85
C PRO A 54 -5.96 7.85 9.27
N THR A 55 -5.57 6.99 8.33
CA THR A 55 -4.53 5.99 8.55
C THR A 55 -3.46 6.12 7.48
N LEU A 56 -2.19 6.21 7.90
CA LEU A 56 -1.04 6.30 6.99
C LEU A 56 -0.52 4.93 6.54
N THR A 57 -1.09 3.85 7.07
CA THR A 57 -0.59 2.49 6.86
C THR A 57 -1.72 1.49 6.80
N VAL A 58 -1.64 0.59 5.82
CA VAL A 58 -2.58 -0.52 5.65
C VAL A 58 -1.80 -1.78 5.34
N GLN A 59 -2.10 -2.87 6.04
CA GLN A 59 -1.55 -4.19 5.70
C GLN A 59 -2.53 -5.31 6.05
N TRP A 60 -2.79 -6.21 5.10
CA TRP A 60 -3.50 -7.47 5.41
C TRP A 60 -2.64 -8.39 6.25
N PHE A 61 -3.22 -8.94 7.32
CA PHE A 61 -2.64 -10.09 7.99
C PHE A 61 -2.72 -11.34 7.10
N PRO A 62 -1.78 -12.29 7.25
CA PRO A 62 -1.76 -13.49 6.43
C PRO A 62 -2.74 -14.55 6.91
N ASP A 63 -3.25 -14.47 8.15
CA ASP A 63 -4.16 -15.48 8.69
C ASP A 63 -5.63 -15.24 8.30
N VAL A 64 -6.32 -16.34 8.02
CA VAL A 64 -7.75 -16.38 7.74
C VAL A 64 -8.40 -17.37 8.70
N LYS A 65 -9.53 -16.96 9.29
CA LYS A 65 -10.37 -17.84 10.11
C LYS A 65 -11.67 -18.12 9.40
N GLU A 66 -12.11 -19.37 9.44
CA GLU A 66 -13.42 -19.79 8.95
C GLU A 66 -14.30 -20.24 10.11
N PRO A 67 -15.20 -19.39 10.61
CA PRO A 67 -16.11 -19.79 11.68
C PRO A 67 -17.09 -20.88 11.21
N GLU A 68 -17.25 -21.94 12.00
CA GLU A 68 -18.16 -23.04 11.68
C GLU A 68 -19.62 -22.55 11.53
N GLY A 69 -20.29 -23.01 10.48
CA GLY A 69 -21.68 -22.66 10.19
C GLY A 69 -21.90 -21.20 9.75
N LYS A 70 -20.84 -20.45 9.45
CA LYS A 70 -20.92 -19.08 8.90
C LYS A 70 -20.57 -19.06 7.41
N ASN A 71 -21.25 -18.18 6.68
CA ASN A 71 -21.07 -17.95 5.24
C ASN A 71 -20.03 -16.86 4.93
N TYR A 72 -19.09 -16.63 5.84
CA TYR A 72 -18.02 -15.67 5.65
C TYR A 72 -16.68 -16.22 6.16
N ARG A 73 -15.59 -15.72 5.59
CA ARG A 73 -14.22 -15.82 6.08
C ARG A 73 -13.88 -14.57 6.86
N MET A 74 -13.06 -14.71 7.90
CA MET A 74 -12.60 -13.61 8.73
C MET A 74 -11.12 -13.38 8.46
N HIS A 75 -10.84 -12.23 7.88
CA HIS A 75 -9.50 -11.69 7.63
C HIS A 75 -9.21 -10.58 8.64
N ARG A 76 -7.98 -10.08 8.68
CA ARG A 76 -7.61 -8.94 9.52
C ARG A 76 -6.79 -7.91 8.79
N LEU A 77 -6.98 -6.65 9.17
CA LEU A 77 -6.18 -5.52 8.72
C LEU A 77 -5.39 -4.92 9.88
N LEU A 78 -4.15 -4.55 9.59
CA LEU A 78 -3.30 -3.72 10.41
C LEU A 78 -3.43 -2.28 9.94
N LEU A 79 -3.80 -1.37 10.84
CA LEU A 79 -4.02 0.05 10.58
C LEU A 79 -3.32 0.89 11.65
N GLY A 80 -3.04 2.13 11.32
CA GLY A 80 -2.60 3.17 12.27
C GLY A 80 -3.64 4.29 12.43
N THR A 81 -3.38 5.25 13.31
CA THR A 81 -4.09 6.53 13.31
C THR A 81 -3.12 7.67 13.04
N HIS A 82 -3.65 8.73 12.44
CA HIS A 82 -3.05 10.05 12.38
C HIS A 82 -4.07 11.04 12.99
N THR A 83 -3.75 11.63 14.13
CA THR A 83 -4.70 12.54 14.83
C THR A 83 -4.26 13.99 14.84
N SER A 84 -3.08 14.32 14.31
CA SER A 84 -2.52 15.67 14.33
C SER A 84 -2.52 16.29 15.75
N ASP A 85 -2.08 15.50 16.74
CA ASP A 85 -2.11 15.84 18.18
C ASP A 85 -3.49 16.13 18.83
N GLU A 86 -4.61 15.95 18.11
CA GLU A 86 -5.95 16.20 18.66
C GLU A 86 -6.46 15.08 19.59
N SER A 87 -5.90 13.88 19.47
CA SER A 87 -6.30 12.71 20.25
C SER A 87 -5.14 11.76 20.52
N ILE A 88 -5.41 10.71 21.30
CA ILE A 88 -4.45 9.62 21.49
C ILE A 88 -4.38 8.83 20.19
N ASN A 89 -3.17 8.53 19.73
CA ASN A 89 -2.95 7.68 18.58
C ASN A 89 -2.98 6.19 18.96
N TYR A 90 -3.37 5.36 18.01
CA TYR A 90 -3.49 3.91 18.18
C TYR A 90 -2.91 3.15 17.00
N LEU A 91 -2.16 2.10 17.31
CA LEU A 91 -2.05 0.94 16.43
C LEU A 91 -3.37 0.16 16.51
N GLN A 92 -3.98 -0.12 15.37
CA GLN A 92 -5.31 -0.72 15.27
C GLN A 92 -5.28 -2.04 14.51
N ILE A 93 -6.08 -3.00 14.97
CA ILE A 93 -6.36 -4.23 14.24
C ILE A 93 -7.86 -4.27 13.96
N ALA A 94 -8.22 -4.45 12.70
CA ALA A 94 -9.59 -4.60 12.25
C ALA A 94 -9.87 -6.05 11.85
N ASP A 95 -11.03 -6.58 12.24
CA ASP A 95 -11.55 -7.82 11.66
C ASP A 95 -12.36 -7.46 10.41
N VAL A 96 -12.12 -8.18 9.32
CA VAL A 96 -12.85 -8.05 8.06
C VAL A 96 -13.57 -9.35 7.75
N GLN A 97 -14.89 -9.29 7.68
CA GLN A 97 -15.74 -10.41 7.28
C GLN A 97 -15.96 -10.35 5.78
N LEU A 98 -15.42 -11.33 5.06
CA LEU A 98 -15.60 -11.49 3.62
C LEU A 98 -16.59 -12.62 3.35
N PRO A 99 -17.66 -12.39 2.57
CA PRO A 99 -18.54 -13.44 2.09
C PRO A 99 -17.77 -14.60 1.44
N LYS A 100 -18.17 -15.83 1.74
CA LYS A 100 -17.75 -16.97 0.93
C LYS A 100 -18.47 -16.87 -0.42
N ALA A 101 -17.76 -17.15 -1.52
CA ALA A 101 -18.40 -17.36 -2.80
C ALA A 101 -19.45 -18.46 -2.64
N VAL A 102 -20.72 -18.13 -2.88
CA VAL A 102 -21.78 -19.13 -2.95
C VAL A 102 -21.66 -19.76 -4.33
N GLU A 103 -21.47 -21.08 -4.40
CA GLU A 103 -21.56 -21.77 -5.68
C GLU A 103 -22.93 -21.46 -6.30
N PRO A 104 -23.00 -20.91 -7.52
CA PRO A 104 -24.27 -20.60 -8.15
C PRO A 104 -25.13 -21.87 -8.23
N ASN A 105 -26.25 -21.88 -7.52
CA ASN A 105 -27.20 -22.99 -7.56
C ASN A 105 -28.08 -22.83 -8.80
N PRO A 106 -28.16 -23.83 -9.70
CA PRO A 106 -29.07 -23.79 -10.84
C PRO A 106 -30.54 -23.55 -10.47
N ASP A 107 -30.94 -23.89 -9.24
CA ASP A 107 -32.30 -23.65 -8.74
C ASP A 107 -32.58 -22.16 -8.39
N ASP A 108 -31.54 -21.33 -8.26
CA ASP A 108 -31.65 -19.87 -8.01
C ASP A 108 -31.71 -19.06 -9.32
N PHE A 109 -31.86 -19.73 -10.47
CA PHE A 109 -32.03 -19.07 -11.77
C PHE A 109 -33.38 -18.33 -11.82
N ASP A 110 -33.32 -17.01 -11.96
CA ASP A 110 -34.50 -16.18 -12.16
C ASP A 110 -34.85 -16.14 -13.67
N GLU A 111 -35.90 -16.88 -14.07
CA GLU A 111 -36.38 -16.92 -15.46
C GLU A 111 -36.82 -15.54 -16.01
N GLU A 112 -37.20 -14.57 -15.15
CA GLU A 112 -37.54 -13.21 -15.59
C GLU A 112 -36.30 -12.35 -15.85
N ARG A 113 -35.19 -12.59 -15.15
CA ARG A 113 -33.95 -11.81 -15.26
C ARG A 113 -32.85 -12.47 -16.09
N GLY A 114 -32.93 -13.78 -16.33
CA GLY A 114 -31.93 -14.53 -17.07
C GLY A 114 -30.58 -14.63 -16.37
N GLU A 115 -30.55 -14.43 -15.05
CA GLU A 115 -29.34 -14.39 -14.23
C GLU A 115 -29.36 -15.51 -13.18
N ILE A 116 -28.21 -16.16 -12.98
CA ILE A 116 -27.95 -16.98 -11.78
C ILE A 116 -27.18 -16.08 -10.81
N GLY A 117 -27.84 -15.63 -9.75
CA GLY A 117 -27.20 -15.08 -8.54
C GLY A 117 -26.07 -14.07 -8.76
N GLY A 118 -26.37 -12.88 -9.29
CA GLY A 118 -25.44 -11.74 -9.25
C GLY A 118 -25.27 -11.19 -7.81
N TYR A 119 -24.11 -10.61 -7.51
CA TYR A 119 -23.73 -10.03 -6.20
C TYR A 119 -24.64 -8.88 -5.68
N GLY A 120 -25.79 -8.59 -6.30
CA GLY A 120 -26.53 -7.35 -6.12
C GLY A 120 -27.99 -7.42 -5.65
N CYS A 121 -28.63 -8.58 -5.51
CA CYS A 121 -30.07 -8.63 -5.22
C CYS A 121 -30.52 -9.84 -4.39
N GLY A 122 -30.23 -9.84 -3.08
CA GLY A 122 -30.85 -10.77 -2.14
C GLY A 122 -30.72 -10.28 -0.69
N SER A 123 -31.82 -10.23 0.05
CA SER A 123 -31.87 -9.77 1.45
C SER A 123 -31.09 -10.64 2.46
N ASP A 124 -30.51 -11.76 2.00
CA ASP A 124 -29.79 -12.75 2.82
C ASP A 124 -28.31 -12.93 2.43
N MET A 125 -27.75 -12.10 1.52
CA MET A 125 -26.31 -12.15 1.25
C MET A 125 -25.53 -11.53 2.41
N PRO A 126 -24.48 -12.21 2.92
CA PRO A 126 -23.63 -11.64 3.95
C PRO A 126 -22.95 -10.39 3.38
N ALA A 127 -23.15 -9.23 4.00
CA ALA A 127 -22.43 -8.02 3.62
C ALA A 127 -21.00 -8.08 4.14
N ILE A 128 -20.05 -7.50 3.39
CA ILE A 128 -18.68 -7.27 3.87
C ILE A 128 -18.77 -6.35 5.09
N LYS A 129 -18.07 -6.71 6.17
CA LYS A 129 -18.00 -5.89 7.38
C LYS A 129 -16.56 -5.69 7.80
N CYS A 130 -16.22 -4.49 8.23
CA CYS A 130 -14.91 -4.15 8.78
C CYS A 130 -15.11 -3.46 10.13
N GLU A 131 -14.55 -4.01 11.20
CA GLU A 131 -14.69 -3.50 12.56
C GLU A 131 -13.34 -3.46 13.28
N ILE A 132 -13.00 -2.34 13.90
CA ILE A 132 -11.79 -2.23 14.74
C ILE A 132 -12.00 -3.02 16.03
N VAL A 133 -11.28 -4.14 16.17
CA VAL A 133 -11.42 -5.05 17.31
C VAL A 133 -10.35 -4.85 18.37
N GLN A 134 -9.18 -4.33 17.99
CA GLN A 134 -8.09 -4.06 18.92
C GLN A 134 -7.48 -2.67 18.70
N LYS A 135 -7.23 -1.97 19.81
CA LYS A 135 -6.50 -0.69 19.86
C LYS A 135 -5.36 -0.75 20.87
N ILE A 136 -4.16 -0.42 20.43
CA ILE A 136 -2.95 -0.33 21.26
C ILE A 136 -2.46 1.12 21.18
N GLU A 137 -2.33 1.80 22.32
CA GLU A 137 -1.88 3.20 22.36
C GLU A 137 -0.47 3.35 21.78
N HIS A 138 -0.29 4.40 20.98
CA HIS A 138 0.93 4.71 20.24
C HIS A 138 1.38 6.15 20.52
N PRO A 139 2.69 6.42 20.65
CA PRO A 139 3.19 7.79 20.84
C PRO A 139 3.23 8.49 19.48
N GLY A 140 2.35 9.47 19.29
CA GLY A 140 2.20 10.18 18.01
C GLY A 140 1.63 9.29 16.90
N GLU A 141 1.61 9.80 15.69
CA GLU A 141 1.07 9.10 14.53
C GLU A 141 1.84 7.81 14.21
N VAL A 142 1.14 6.89 13.55
CA VAL A 142 1.71 5.62 13.07
C VAL A 142 2.08 5.79 11.60
N ASN A 143 3.29 6.26 11.31
CA ASN A 143 3.74 6.51 9.93
C ASN A 143 3.74 5.25 9.08
N LYS A 144 4.25 4.14 9.64
CA LYS A 144 4.21 2.82 8.99
C LYS A 144 4.07 1.73 10.06
N ALA A 145 3.26 0.72 9.80
CA ALA A 145 3.14 -0.46 10.64
C ALA A 145 3.28 -1.73 9.80
N ARG A 146 4.14 -2.67 10.21
CA ARG A 146 4.34 -3.93 9.49
C ARG A 146 4.46 -5.09 10.47
N TYR A 147 3.76 -6.20 10.21
CA TYR A 147 3.91 -7.42 10.98
C TYR A 147 5.17 -8.21 10.55
N ASN A 148 5.75 -8.95 11.49
CA ASN A 148 6.87 -9.86 11.22
C ASN A 148 6.35 -11.11 10.47
N PRO A 149 6.85 -11.42 9.26
CA PRO A 149 6.36 -12.54 8.45
C PRO A 149 6.52 -13.91 9.12
N HIS A 150 7.49 -14.07 10.04
CA HIS A 150 7.69 -15.31 10.79
C HIS A 150 6.78 -15.44 12.02
N ASN A 151 6.28 -14.31 12.53
CA ASN A 151 5.35 -14.25 13.64
C ASN A 151 4.46 -12.99 13.49
N PRO A 152 3.30 -13.09 12.83
CA PRO A 152 2.45 -11.94 12.55
C PRO A 152 1.94 -11.21 13.79
N ASP A 153 1.97 -11.84 14.95
CA ASP A 153 1.56 -11.21 16.22
C ASP A 153 2.55 -10.13 16.67
N MET A 154 3.77 -10.17 16.13
CA MET A 154 4.80 -9.17 16.35
C MET A 154 4.75 -8.09 15.27
N ILE A 155 4.60 -6.84 15.68
CA ILE A 155 4.36 -5.70 14.80
C ILE A 155 5.41 -4.64 15.10
N ALA A 156 6.08 -4.14 14.05
CA ALA A 156 6.92 -2.95 14.13
C ALA A 156 6.11 -1.73 13.69
N THR A 157 6.24 -0.61 14.40
CA THR A 157 5.69 0.70 14.01
C THR A 157 6.79 1.75 14.01
N LEU A 158 6.81 2.62 13.00
CA LEU A 158 7.75 3.74 12.91
C LEU A 158 7.05 5.02 13.40
N CYS A 159 7.65 5.70 14.38
CA CYS A 159 7.12 6.90 15.01
C CYS A 159 7.66 8.19 14.38
N ILE A 160 6.98 9.31 14.65
CA ILE A 160 7.38 10.67 14.25
C ILE A 160 8.71 11.16 14.86
N ASP A 161 9.23 10.49 15.90
CA ASP A 161 10.53 10.82 16.49
C ASP A 161 11.68 9.93 15.96
N GLY A 162 11.38 9.07 14.99
CA GLY A 162 12.32 8.12 14.40
C GLY A 162 12.54 6.85 15.21
N LYS A 163 11.92 6.70 16.39
CA LYS A 163 11.93 5.41 17.09
C LYS A 163 11.07 4.42 16.34
N ILE A 164 11.46 3.14 16.42
CA ILE A 164 10.59 2.04 16.00
C ILE A 164 10.15 1.28 17.24
N LEU A 165 8.85 1.07 17.38
CA LEU A 165 8.29 0.32 18.49
C LEU A 165 7.92 -1.08 18.03
N ILE A 166 8.19 -2.05 18.89
CA ILE A 166 7.88 -3.46 18.63
C ILE A 166 6.76 -3.88 19.59
N PHE A 167 5.63 -4.26 19.03
CA PHE A 167 4.43 -4.71 19.74
C PHE A 167 4.13 -6.19 19.51
N ASP A 168 4.01 -6.97 20.57
CA ASP A 168 3.38 -8.28 20.59
C ASP A 168 1.90 -8.09 20.89
N ARG A 169 1.06 -8.05 19.87
CA ARG A 169 -0.36 -7.69 20.05
C ARG A 169 -1.09 -8.60 21.06
N THR A 170 -0.63 -9.84 21.25
CA THR A 170 -1.25 -10.80 22.21
C THR A 170 -1.07 -10.39 23.67
N LYS A 171 -0.03 -9.59 23.95
CA LYS A 171 0.29 -9.10 25.29
C LYS A 171 -0.44 -7.79 25.62
N HIS A 172 -1.27 -7.30 24.72
CA HIS A 172 -2.07 -6.10 24.91
C HIS A 172 -3.56 -6.49 24.94
N PRO A 173 -4.37 -5.80 25.75
CA PRO A 173 -5.81 -5.99 25.73
C PRO A 173 -6.40 -5.56 24.37
N LEU A 174 -7.65 -5.97 24.11
CA LEU A 174 -8.39 -5.50 22.92
C LEU A 174 -8.66 -3.99 22.98
N GLN A 175 -8.89 -3.45 24.17
CA GLN A 175 -9.07 -2.02 24.39
C GLN A 175 -8.13 -1.56 25.52
N PRO A 176 -7.57 -0.33 25.46
CA PRO A 176 -6.70 0.19 26.50
C PRO A 176 -7.40 0.16 27.87
N ALA A 177 -6.84 -0.58 28.83
CA ALA A 177 -7.41 -0.71 30.17
C ALA A 177 -7.16 0.55 31.03
N VAL A 178 -6.03 1.21 30.80
CA VAL A 178 -5.62 2.45 31.48
C VAL A 178 -5.11 3.41 30.42
N PRO A 179 -5.78 4.55 30.19
CA PRO A 179 -5.35 5.53 29.21
C PRO A 179 -3.96 6.11 29.51
N GLY A 180 -3.16 6.33 28.47
CA GLY A 180 -1.85 6.98 28.54
C GLY A 180 -0.69 6.06 28.92
N ARG A 181 -0.87 4.73 28.88
CA ARG A 181 0.21 3.76 29.14
C ARG A 181 0.63 3.07 27.85
N ILE A 182 1.66 3.63 27.24
CA ILE A 182 2.35 3.04 26.09
C ILE A 182 3.41 2.08 26.62
N ASN A 183 3.31 0.79 26.25
CA ASN A 183 4.18 -0.27 26.78
C ASN A 183 4.60 -1.24 25.67
N PRO A 184 5.44 -0.80 24.72
CA PRO A 184 5.96 -1.67 23.67
C PRO A 184 6.84 -2.75 24.29
N GLN A 185 7.02 -3.87 23.59
CA GLN A 185 7.95 -4.90 24.03
C GLN A 185 9.38 -4.37 23.90
N LEU A 186 9.69 -3.72 22.78
CA LEU A 186 11.01 -3.13 22.51
C LEU A 186 10.89 -1.74 21.88
N GLU A 187 11.87 -0.88 22.19
CA GLU A 187 12.11 0.40 21.54
C GLU A 187 13.42 0.34 20.75
N LEU A 188 13.35 0.52 19.45
CA LEU A 188 14.49 0.58 18.55
C LEU A 188 14.92 2.04 18.40
N VAL A 189 16.06 2.39 18.99
CA VAL A 189 16.54 3.77 19.08
C VAL A 189 17.80 3.94 18.24
N GLY A 190 17.67 4.70 17.16
CA GLY A 190 18.76 4.89 16.20
C GLY A 190 18.56 6.05 15.24
N HIS A 191 17.38 6.20 14.63
CA HIS A 191 17.13 7.34 13.76
C HIS A 191 17.04 8.65 14.54
N LYS A 192 17.21 9.77 13.83
CA LYS A 192 17.17 11.13 14.38
C LYS A 192 16.00 11.97 13.90
N ALA A 193 15.23 11.44 12.96
CA ALA A 193 14.05 12.04 12.37
C ALA A 193 13.08 10.91 12.02
N GLU A 194 11.85 11.24 11.67
CA GLU A 194 10.84 10.27 11.26
C GLU A 194 11.21 9.57 9.94
N GLY A 195 10.30 8.70 9.48
CA GLY A 195 10.41 8.04 8.20
C GLY A 195 9.21 7.17 7.92
N PHE A 196 9.24 6.52 6.76
CA PHE A 196 8.21 5.60 6.29
C PHE A 196 8.75 4.23 5.86
N GLY A 197 10.05 4.14 5.52
CA GLY A 197 10.68 2.89 5.14
C GLY A 197 10.76 1.91 6.32
N LEU A 198 10.04 0.80 6.23
CA LEU A 198 9.99 -0.23 7.27
C LEU A 198 9.76 -1.61 6.66
N SER A 199 10.74 -2.51 6.75
CA SER A 199 10.68 -3.83 6.13
C SER A 199 11.28 -4.91 7.02
N TRP A 200 10.46 -5.92 7.35
CA TRP A 200 10.93 -7.14 8.00
C TRP A 200 11.66 -8.04 7.01
N SER A 201 12.67 -8.76 7.49
CA SER A 201 13.31 -9.79 6.70
C SER A 201 12.34 -10.97 6.51
N PRO A 202 12.11 -11.42 5.26
CA PRO A 202 11.39 -12.68 5.01
C PRO A 202 12.28 -13.92 5.21
N HIS A 203 13.60 -13.72 5.43
CA HIS A 203 14.59 -14.81 5.50
C HIS A 203 14.96 -15.19 6.92
N GLU A 204 14.99 -14.20 7.83
CA GLU A 204 15.50 -14.37 9.18
C GLU A 204 14.59 -13.66 10.19
N ASP A 205 13.93 -14.46 11.03
CA ASP A 205 13.09 -13.96 12.11
C ASP A 205 13.83 -12.95 13.01
N GLY A 206 13.15 -11.85 13.32
CA GLY A 206 13.67 -10.78 14.18
C GLY A 206 14.58 -9.77 13.48
N LYS A 207 14.82 -9.87 12.16
CA LYS A 207 15.58 -8.85 11.41
C LYS A 207 14.65 -7.84 10.74
N LEU A 208 15.01 -6.57 10.86
CA LEU A 208 14.24 -5.44 10.34
C LEU A 208 15.20 -4.44 9.68
N ALA A 209 14.71 -3.75 8.66
CA ALA A 209 15.38 -2.63 7.99
C ALA A 209 14.44 -1.42 8.06
N SER A 210 15.02 -0.24 8.25
CA SER A 210 14.27 1.01 8.26
C SER A 210 15.01 2.13 7.53
N GLY A 211 14.25 3.01 6.89
CA GLY A 211 14.70 4.25 6.25
C GLY A 211 14.10 5.47 6.95
N SER A 212 14.80 6.61 6.91
CA SER A 212 14.40 7.82 7.63
C SER A 212 14.82 9.09 6.88
N GLU A 213 14.17 10.19 7.23
CA GLU A 213 14.53 11.55 6.86
C GLU A 213 15.91 11.99 7.35
N ASP A 214 16.47 11.28 8.33
CA ASP A 214 17.86 11.47 8.75
C ASP A 214 18.90 11.01 7.70
N LYS A 215 18.42 10.59 6.52
CA LYS A 215 19.20 10.16 5.35
C LYS A 215 19.93 8.85 5.55
N THR A 216 19.57 8.10 6.59
CA THR A 216 20.21 6.83 6.92
C THR A 216 19.24 5.67 6.81
N MET A 217 19.80 4.51 6.52
CA MET A 217 19.12 3.23 6.67
C MET A 217 19.71 2.49 7.87
N CYS A 218 18.86 1.97 8.74
CA CYS A 218 19.27 1.19 9.90
C CYS A 218 18.84 -0.27 9.76
N LEU A 219 19.73 -1.19 10.14
CA LEU A 219 19.42 -2.61 10.27
C LEU A 219 19.36 -2.99 11.75
N TRP A 220 18.36 -3.80 12.08
CA TRP A 220 18.03 -4.22 13.44
C TRP A 220 18.00 -5.73 13.51
N ASP A 221 18.44 -6.28 14.65
CA ASP A 221 18.35 -7.71 14.93
C ASP A 221 17.84 -7.87 16.37
N LEU A 222 16.57 -8.21 16.52
CA LEU A 222 15.91 -8.35 17.81
C LEU A 222 16.56 -9.43 18.70
N LYS A 223 17.34 -10.35 18.13
CA LYS A 223 18.06 -11.40 18.89
C LYS A 223 19.30 -10.86 19.60
N THR A 224 19.77 -9.67 19.23
CA THR A 224 20.96 -9.04 19.83
C THR A 224 20.64 -8.26 21.10
N ILE A 225 19.39 -8.28 21.55
CA ILE A 225 19.01 -7.55 22.74
C ILE A 225 19.68 -8.11 23.99
N GLU A 226 20.23 -7.22 24.80
CA GLU A 226 20.79 -7.56 26.10
C GLU A 226 19.68 -7.96 27.08
N ALA A 227 19.97 -8.92 27.95
CA ALA A 227 19.04 -9.34 29.00
C ALA A 227 18.60 -8.11 29.82
N ASP A 228 17.29 -8.01 30.08
CA ASP A 228 16.63 -6.92 30.81
C ASP A 228 16.61 -5.53 30.13
N SER A 229 17.12 -5.40 28.89
CA SER A 229 16.95 -4.17 28.10
C SER A 229 15.60 -4.13 27.39
N HIS A 230 14.96 -2.95 27.38
CA HIS A 230 13.82 -2.65 26.51
C HIS A 230 14.22 -1.81 25.29
N THR A 231 15.48 -1.39 25.21
CA THR A 231 15.97 -0.55 24.11
C THR A 231 17.01 -1.32 23.30
N LEU A 232 16.88 -1.27 21.97
CA LEU A 232 17.82 -1.87 21.04
C LEU A 232 18.39 -0.81 20.10
N ARG A 233 19.71 -0.84 19.90
CA ARG A 233 20.41 0.02 18.93
C ARG A 233 20.56 -0.72 17.59
N PRO A 234 20.64 0.00 16.46
CA PRO A 234 20.86 -0.67 15.18
C PRO A 234 22.23 -1.35 15.19
N TRP A 235 22.29 -2.59 14.71
CA TRP A 235 23.56 -3.31 14.61
C TRP A 235 24.39 -2.82 13.43
N ARG A 236 23.75 -2.21 12.44
CA ARG A 236 24.41 -1.54 11.31
C ARG A 236 23.63 -0.32 10.84
N ARG A 237 24.35 0.73 10.46
CA ARG A 237 23.81 1.95 9.86
C ARG A 237 24.49 2.23 8.53
N TYR A 238 23.69 2.53 7.52
CA TYR A 238 24.09 2.90 6.18
C TYR A 238 23.85 4.39 5.93
N THR A 239 24.81 5.04 5.27
CA THR A 239 24.82 6.48 4.98
C THR A 239 25.15 6.74 3.51
N ASN A 240 24.64 5.85 2.65
CA ASN A 240 24.86 5.82 1.21
C ASN A 240 23.97 6.80 0.42
N HIS A 241 22.87 7.26 1.01
CA HIS A 241 21.99 8.28 0.45
C HIS A 241 22.39 9.70 0.86
N THR A 242 22.11 10.67 0.00
CA THR A 242 22.40 12.09 0.28
C THR A 242 21.17 12.89 0.72
N GLN A 243 19.98 12.31 0.63
CA GLN A 243 18.69 12.88 1.05
C GLN A 243 17.84 11.83 1.80
N ILE A 244 16.58 12.16 2.08
CA ILE A 244 15.61 11.32 2.82
C ILE A 244 15.52 9.94 2.20
N VAL A 245 15.55 8.88 3.02
CA VAL A 245 15.31 7.51 2.57
C VAL A 245 13.83 7.20 2.72
N ASN A 246 13.10 7.24 1.60
CA ASN A 246 11.64 7.14 1.57
C ASN A 246 11.14 5.73 1.87
N ASP A 247 11.79 4.73 1.26
CA ASP A 247 11.40 3.33 1.44
C ASP A 247 12.60 2.38 1.41
N VAL A 248 12.45 1.24 2.09
CA VAL A 248 13.44 0.17 2.16
C VAL A 248 12.75 -1.17 2.10
N GLN A 249 13.36 -2.14 1.40
CA GLN A 249 12.79 -3.49 1.32
C GLN A 249 13.90 -4.55 1.36
N TYR A 250 13.73 -5.58 2.19
CA TYR A 250 14.50 -6.81 2.00
C TYR A 250 14.13 -7.46 0.67
N HIS A 251 15.12 -7.93 -0.07
CA HIS A 251 14.86 -8.70 -1.27
C HIS A 251 14.17 -10.03 -0.88
N PRO A 252 13.04 -10.42 -1.52
CA PRO A 252 12.25 -11.60 -1.12
C PRO A 252 12.97 -12.93 -1.37
N ILE A 253 13.83 -13.01 -2.41
CA ILE A 253 14.62 -14.21 -2.77
C ILE A 253 16.08 -14.11 -2.29
N ALA A 254 16.80 -13.05 -2.67
CA ALA A 254 18.21 -12.86 -2.31
C ALA A 254 18.40 -12.35 -0.87
N LYS A 255 18.63 -13.26 0.08
CA LYS A 255 18.77 -12.94 1.52
C LYS A 255 19.77 -11.86 1.92
N SER A 256 20.74 -11.55 1.06
CA SER A 256 21.80 -10.59 1.38
C SER A 256 21.54 -9.19 0.84
N PHE A 257 20.48 -9.00 0.04
CA PHE A 257 20.18 -7.73 -0.59
C PHE A 257 19.05 -6.99 0.10
N ILE A 258 19.25 -5.69 0.25
CA ILE A 258 18.23 -4.74 0.70
C ILE A 258 18.25 -3.59 -0.28
N GLY A 259 17.09 -3.24 -0.80
CA GLY A 259 16.91 -2.07 -1.65
C GLY A 259 16.47 -0.87 -0.83
N SER A 260 16.90 0.31 -1.24
CA SER A 260 16.48 1.59 -0.67
C SER A 260 16.29 2.63 -1.78
N VAL A 261 15.32 3.51 -1.60
CA VAL A 261 15.03 4.63 -2.50
C VAL A 261 14.94 5.94 -1.74
N SER A 262 15.17 7.06 -2.44
CA SER A 262 15.38 8.35 -1.80
C SER A 262 15.03 9.54 -2.70
N ASP A 263 14.81 10.68 -2.04
CA ASP A 263 14.77 12.02 -2.63
C ASP A 263 16.03 12.40 -3.41
N ASP A 264 17.15 11.68 -3.23
CA ASP A 264 18.35 11.86 -4.06
C ASP A 264 18.20 11.26 -5.48
N GLN A 265 16.99 10.80 -5.82
CA GLN A 265 16.60 10.24 -7.13
C GLN A 265 17.35 8.94 -7.46
N THR A 266 17.80 8.21 -6.44
CA THR A 266 18.53 6.95 -6.62
C THR A 266 17.81 5.75 -6.02
N LEU A 267 17.84 4.64 -6.77
CA LEU A 267 17.63 3.30 -6.24
C LEU A 267 19.00 2.72 -5.89
N GLN A 268 19.17 2.28 -4.66
CA GLN A 268 20.42 1.68 -4.18
C GLN A 268 20.16 0.28 -3.64
N ILE A 269 20.97 -0.69 -4.07
CA ILE A 269 20.93 -2.05 -3.51
C ILE A 269 22.21 -2.27 -2.71
N ILE A 270 22.05 -2.53 -1.42
CA ILE A 270 23.15 -2.91 -0.54
C ILE A 270 23.32 -4.42 -0.46
N ASP A 271 24.54 -4.85 -0.14
CA ASP A 271 24.83 -6.24 0.24
C ASP A 271 25.26 -6.27 1.71
N VAL A 272 24.46 -6.90 2.57
CA VAL A 272 24.73 -6.97 4.02
C VAL A 272 25.99 -7.77 4.37
N ARG A 273 26.57 -8.52 3.42
CA ARG A 273 27.85 -9.21 3.60
C ARG A 273 29.04 -8.27 3.50
N GLN A 274 28.87 -7.11 2.85
CA GLN A 274 29.92 -6.11 2.73
C GLN A 274 29.99 -5.25 3.99
N SER A 275 31.20 -4.88 4.40
CA SER A 275 31.42 -4.03 5.59
C SER A 275 31.29 -2.54 5.32
N GLU A 276 31.38 -2.12 4.06
CA GLU A 276 31.21 -0.73 3.65
C GLU A 276 29.75 -0.32 3.82
N THR A 277 29.51 0.83 4.45
CA THR A 277 28.17 1.33 4.76
C THR A 277 27.89 2.71 4.17
N SER A 278 28.91 3.37 3.62
CA SER A 278 28.79 4.70 3.00
C SER A 278 28.53 4.64 1.48
N LYS A 279 28.60 3.45 0.88
CA LYS A 279 28.39 3.24 -0.56
C LYS A 279 27.64 1.95 -0.80
N ALA A 280 26.66 2.00 -1.70
CA ALA A 280 26.02 0.81 -2.21
C ALA A 280 26.81 0.21 -3.40
N PRO A 281 26.92 -1.12 -3.51
CA PRO A 281 27.55 -1.79 -4.64
C PRO A 281 26.77 -1.58 -5.96
N LEU A 282 25.46 -1.37 -5.89
CA LEU A 282 24.61 -1.13 -7.05
C LEU A 282 23.79 0.12 -6.80
N VAL A 283 23.81 1.02 -7.78
CA VAL A 283 23.15 2.33 -7.73
C VAL A 283 22.58 2.62 -9.11
N ALA A 284 21.25 2.70 -9.22
CA ALA A 284 20.57 3.24 -10.38
C ALA A 284 20.43 4.77 -10.20
N ARG A 285 20.79 5.54 -11.23
CA ARG A 285 20.73 7.02 -11.21
C ARG A 285 20.21 7.54 -12.54
N GLY A 286 19.51 8.67 -12.49
CA GLY A 286 19.05 9.37 -13.70
C GLY A 286 17.94 8.66 -14.47
N GLY A 287 17.29 7.65 -13.87
CA GLY A 287 16.08 7.07 -14.43
C GLY A 287 14.82 7.84 -14.07
N HIS A 288 14.79 8.48 -12.90
CA HIS A 288 13.69 9.33 -12.45
C HIS A 288 14.12 10.80 -12.45
N LEU A 289 13.15 11.68 -12.67
CA LEU A 289 13.36 13.14 -12.71
C LEU A 289 13.11 13.81 -11.36
N ASP A 290 12.50 13.09 -10.43
CA ASP A 290 12.16 13.55 -9.09
C ASP A 290 12.36 12.44 -8.05
N ALA A 291 12.04 12.73 -6.78
CA ALA A 291 12.17 11.84 -5.63
C ALA A 291 11.53 10.47 -5.87
N ILE A 292 12.21 9.40 -5.45
CA ILE A 292 11.68 8.04 -5.53
C ILE A 292 11.05 7.70 -4.17
N ASN A 293 9.74 7.53 -4.16
CA ASN A 293 8.93 7.40 -2.93
C ASN A 293 8.84 5.95 -2.42
N ALA A 294 8.78 4.96 -3.32
CA ALA A 294 8.63 3.56 -2.93
C ALA A 294 9.38 2.60 -3.87
N LEU A 295 9.71 1.41 -3.38
CA LEU A 295 10.24 0.32 -4.18
C LEU A 295 9.51 -1.00 -3.92
N ALA A 296 9.47 -1.87 -4.93
CA ALA A 296 8.98 -3.23 -4.78
C ALA A 296 9.82 -4.22 -5.61
N PHE A 297 10.51 -5.13 -4.93
CA PHE A 297 11.09 -6.31 -5.57
C PHE A 297 9.98 -7.27 -6.02
N ASN A 298 10.15 -7.84 -7.21
CA ASN A 298 9.25 -8.87 -7.67
C ASN A 298 9.37 -10.12 -6.75
N PRO A 299 8.25 -10.74 -6.32
CA PRO A 299 8.30 -11.88 -5.40
C PRO A 299 8.84 -13.16 -6.04
N THR A 300 8.85 -13.25 -7.38
CA THR A 300 9.25 -14.45 -8.13
C THR A 300 10.55 -14.29 -8.91
N SER A 301 10.94 -13.06 -9.25
CA SER A 301 12.15 -12.75 -10.02
C SER A 301 13.21 -12.10 -9.13
N GLU A 302 14.42 -12.70 -9.08
CA GLU A 302 15.55 -12.17 -8.28
C GLU A 302 16.16 -10.90 -8.87
N ILE A 303 15.79 -10.52 -10.09
CA ILE A 303 16.43 -9.42 -10.82
C ILE A 303 15.51 -8.24 -11.06
N LEU A 304 14.20 -8.38 -10.88
CA LEU A 304 13.23 -7.35 -11.24
C LEU A 304 12.83 -6.54 -10.01
N VAL A 305 12.93 -5.21 -10.12
CA VAL A 305 12.47 -4.27 -9.10
C VAL A 305 11.73 -3.11 -9.74
N ALA A 306 10.63 -2.69 -9.13
CA ALA A 306 9.85 -1.52 -9.50
C ALA A 306 10.17 -0.37 -8.54
N THR A 307 10.14 0.86 -9.04
CA THR A 307 10.29 2.09 -8.25
C THR A 307 9.20 3.09 -8.60
N ALA A 308 8.52 3.65 -7.61
CA ALA A 308 7.51 4.69 -7.76
C ALA A 308 8.08 6.06 -7.41
N SER A 309 7.77 7.08 -8.21
CA SER A 309 8.42 8.40 -8.12
C SER A 309 7.43 9.56 -8.12
N ALA A 310 7.88 10.67 -7.53
CA ALA A 310 7.21 11.96 -7.59
C ALA A 310 7.15 12.52 -9.03
N ASP A 311 7.95 11.99 -9.96
CA ASP A 311 7.86 12.31 -11.40
C ASP A 311 6.65 11.68 -12.10
N LYS A 312 5.70 11.09 -11.34
CA LYS A 312 4.45 10.50 -11.81
C LYS A 312 4.61 9.17 -12.55
N THR A 313 5.83 8.63 -12.63
CA THR A 313 6.11 7.38 -13.33
C THR A 313 6.52 6.26 -12.38
N ILE A 314 6.37 5.03 -12.85
CA ILE A 314 6.97 3.86 -12.23
C ILE A 314 8.09 3.34 -13.13
N GLY A 315 9.28 3.16 -12.58
CA GLY A 315 10.43 2.59 -13.27
C GLY A 315 10.57 1.10 -13.00
N LEU A 316 10.77 0.30 -14.05
CA LEU A 316 11.16 -1.11 -13.92
C LEU A 316 12.64 -1.28 -14.19
N TRP A 317 13.32 -2.05 -13.36
CA TRP A 317 14.76 -2.21 -13.39
C TRP A 317 15.17 -3.68 -13.35
N ASP A 318 16.21 -4.00 -14.14
CA ASP A 318 16.93 -5.25 -14.06
C ASP A 318 18.20 -5.03 -13.23
N LEU A 319 18.33 -5.71 -12.08
CA LEU A 319 19.49 -5.61 -11.20
C LEU A 319 20.82 -5.99 -11.87
N ARG A 320 20.78 -6.74 -12.98
CA ARG A 320 21.98 -7.07 -13.78
C ARG A 320 22.46 -5.87 -14.60
N ASN A 321 21.58 -4.93 -14.93
CA ASN A 321 21.92 -3.70 -15.65
C ASN A 321 21.03 -2.51 -15.20
N VAL A 322 21.43 -1.86 -14.11
CA VAL A 322 20.70 -0.71 -13.55
C VAL A 322 21.05 0.64 -14.18
N LYS A 323 21.78 0.63 -15.30
CA LYS A 323 22.16 1.88 -15.98
C LYS A 323 20.96 2.55 -16.65
N GLU A 324 19.98 1.76 -17.05
CA GLU A 324 18.79 2.18 -17.79
C GLU A 324 17.59 1.41 -17.23
N LYS A 325 16.41 2.04 -17.27
CA LYS A 325 15.15 1.34 -16.98
C LYS A 325 14.91 0.29 -18.07
N VAL A 326 14.36 -0.86 -17.68
CA VAL A 326 13.83 -1.85 -18.63
C VAL A 326 12.57 -1.31 -19.29
N HIS A 327 11.73 -0.63 -18.50
CA HIS A 327 10.49 -0.02 -18.95
C HIS A 327 10.06 1.10 -18.00
N THR A 328 9.19 2.00 -18.47
CA THR A 328 8.55 3.05 -17.67
C THR A 328 7.05 2.90 -17.82
N LEU A 329 6.33 2.83 -16.70
CA LEU A 329 4.87 2.84 -16.68
C LEU A 329 4.39 4.28 -16.51
N GLU A 330 3.56 4.73 -17.45
CA GLU A 330 2.99 6.07 -17.52
C GLU A 330 1.45 5.97 -17.45
N GLY A 331 0.82 6.82 -16.64
CA GLY A 331 -0.65 6.82 -16.49
C GLY A 331 -1.13 7.52 -15.22
N HIS A 332 -0.28 7.67 -14.22
CA HIS A 332 -0.56 8.53 -13.07
C HIS A 332 -0.41 10.02 -13.42
N ASN A 333 -1.26 10.85 -12.82
CA ASN A 333 -1.28 12.30 -13.05
C ASN A 333 -0.57 13.11 -11.95
N ASP A 334 -0.14 12.43 -10.89
CA ASP A 334 0.56 13.02 -9.75
C ASP A 334 1.57 12.02 -9.15
N ALA A 335 2.31 12.44 -8.12
CA ALA A 335 3.34 11.68 -7.45
C ALA A 335 2.87 10.26 -7.07
N VAL A 336 3.59 9.24 -7.54
CA VAL A 336 3.32 7.84 -7.19
C VAL A 336 3.99 7.58 -5.84
N THR A 337 3.20 7.23 -4.83
CA THR A 337 3.66 7.13 -3.44
C THR A 337 3.82 5.71 -2.95
N SER A 338 3.19 4.74 -3.62
CA SER A 338 3.24 3.33 -3.24
C SER A 338 3.26 2.44 -4.47
N VAL A 339 3.99 1.32 -4.37
CA VAL A 339 4.06 0.30 -5.40
C VAL A 339 4.19 -1.07 -4.74
N ALA A 340 3.46 -2.06 -5.24
CA ALA A 340 3.49 -3.41 -4.70
C ALA A 340 3.14 -4.44 -5.76
N TRP A 341 3.99 -5.46 -5.93
CA TRP A 341 3.69 -6.61 -6.77
C TRP A 341 2.54 -7.43 -6.20
N HIS A 342 1.73 -7.99 -7.08
CA HIS A 342 0.69 -8.93 -6.69
C HIS A 342 1.33 -10.16 -6.03
N PRO A 343 0.75 -10.69 -4.93
CA PRO A 343 1.39 -11.73 -4.13
C PRO A 343 1.52 -13.09 -4.84
N THR A 344 0.62 -13.39 -5.78
CA THR A 344 0.61 -14.67 -6.52
C THR A 344 0.89 -14.53 -8.01
N GLU A 345 0.33 -13.52 -8.68
CA GLU A 345 0.57 -13.26 -10.11
C GLU A 345 1.85 -12.43 -10.36
N PRO A 346 2.90 -13.02 -10.96
CA PRO A 346 4.22 -12.38 -11.04
C PRO A 346 4.29 -11.21 -12.02
N GLY A 347 3.35 -11.13 -12.97
CA GLY A 347 3.28 -10.07 -13.98
C GLY A 347 2.43 -8.87 -13.55
N ILE A 348 1.78 -8.92 -12.39
CA ILE A 348 0.85 -7.87 -11.97
C ILE A 348 1.49 -6.97 -10.92
N LEU A 349 1.44 -5.67 -11.17
CA LEU A 349 1.93 -4.62 -10.28
C LEU A 349 0.79 -3.68 -9.90
N GLY A 350 0.66 -3.33 -8.63
CA GLY A 350 -0.20 -2.23 -8.19
C GLY A 350 0.62 -0.98 -7.90
N SER A 351 0.09 0.18 -8.21
CA SER A 351 0.64 1.49 -7.82
C SER A 351 -0.45 2.40 -7.28
N GLY A 352 -0.09 3.22 -6.29
CA GLY A 352 -0.96 4.22 -5.70
C GLY A 352 -0.33 5.60 -5.77
N SER A 353 -1.15 6.63 -6.01
CA SER A 353 -0.68 7.99 -6.25
C SER A 353 -1.51 9.05 -5.53
N TYR A 354 -0.92 10.22 -5.36
CA TYR A 354 -1.61 11.44 -4.94
C TYR A 354 -2.67 11.91 -5.92
N ASP A 355 -2.72 11.36 -7.15
CA ASP A 355 -3.83 11.61 -8.09
C ASP A 355 -5.15 10.94 -7.68
N ARG A 356 -5.19 10.30 -6.50
CA ARG A 356 -6.36 9.63 -5.89
C ARG A 356 -6.72 8.33 -6.60
N ARG A 357 -5.82 7.76 -7.39
CA ARG A 357 -6.01 6.50 -8.11
C ARG A 357 -5.07 5.42 -7.62
N ILE A 358 -5.55 4.18 -7.74
CA ILE A 358 -4.70 2.99 -7.72
C ILE A 358 -4.78 2.38 -9.11
N ILE A 359 -3.63 2.09 -9.73
CA ILE A 359 -3.56 1.47 -11.04
C ILE A 359 -2.95 0.08 -10.90
N PHE A 360 -3.57 -0.91 -11.55
CA PHE A 360 -2.98 -2.22 -11.75
C PHE A 360 -2.39 -2.30 -13.15
N TRP A 361 -1.18 -2.83 -13.22
CA TRP A 361 -0.41 -2.97 -14.45
C TRP A 361 -0.18 -4.45 -14.74
N ASP A 362 -0.42 -4.86 -15.98
CA ASP A 362 -0.08 -6.18 -16.48
C ASP A 362 1.17 -6.10 -17.35
N MET A 363 2.28 -6.57 -16.79
CA MET A 363 3.57 -6.56 -17.48
C MET A 363 3.65 -7.49 -18.69
N THR A 364 2.70 -8.42 -18.85
CA THR A 364 2.65 -9.29 -20.02
C THR A 364 2.13 -8.59 -21.26
N ARG A 365 1.41 -7.48 -21.10
CA ARG A 365 0.81 -6.69 -22.18
C ARG A 365 1.69 -5.57 -22.72
N VAL A 366 2.91 -5.42 -22.17
CA VAL A 366 3.83 -4.37 -22.63
C VAL A 366 4.16 -4.56 -24.10
N GLY A 367 3.88 -3.54 -24.90
CA GLY A 367 4.15 -3.53 -26.32
C GLY A 367 3.12 -4.26 -27.18
N GLU A 368 1.98 -4.66 -26.61
CA GLU A 368 0.83 -5.09 -27.40
C GLU A 368 0.29 -3.95 -28.27
N GLU A 369 -0.17 -4.28 -29.48
CA GLU A 369 -0.74 -3.28 -30.39
C GLU A 369 -2.19 -2.97 -29.97
N GLN A 370 -2.47 -1.70 -29.68
CA GLN A 370 -3.83 -1.22 -29.38
C GLN A 370 -4.45 -0.51 -30.58
N PRO A 371 -5.78 -0.64 -30.78
CA PRO A 371 -6.49 0.19 -31.74
C PRO A 371 -6.39 1.68 -31.36
N PRO A 372 -6.46 2.61 -32.32
CA PRO A 372 -6.26 4.04 -32.04
C PRO A 372 -7.23 4.62 -31.00
N GLU A 373 -8.41 4.04 -30.84
CA GLU A 373 -9.41 4.47 -29.87
C GLU A 373 -9.08 4.10 -28.42
N GLU A 374 -8.29 3.05 -28.20
CA GLU A 374 -7.85 2.63 -26.86
C GLU A 374 -6.54 3.31 -26.43
N GLN A 375 -5.75 3.82 -27.38
CA GLN A 375 -4.50 4.53 -27.07
C GLN A 375 -4.73 5.82 -26.28
N ASP A 376 -5.90 6.43 -26.42
CA ASP A 376 -6.29 7.62 -25.66
C ASP A 376 -6.64 7.29 -24.19
N ASP A 377 -6.98 6.03 -23.88
CA ASP A 377 -7.35 5.57 -22.53
C ASP A 377 -6.14 5.13 -21.68
N GLY A 378 -5.00 4.86 -22.32
CA GLY A 378 -3.75 4.52 -21.65
C GLY A 378 -2.94 3.46 -22.40
N PRO A 379 -1.73 3.14 -21.91
CA PRO A 379 -0.88 2.11 -22.51
C PRO A 379 -1.48 0.70 -22.31
N PRO A 380 -1.10 -0.29 -23.13
CA PRO A 380 -1.71 -1.64 -23.10
C PRO A 380 -1.49 -2.38 -21.78
N GLU A 381 -0.40 -2.07 -21.07
CA GLU A 381 -0.13 -2.61 -19.75
C GLU A 381 -1.01 -2.03 -18.63
N LEU A 382 -1.78 -0.97 -18.86
CA LEU A 382 -2.74 -0.45 -17.87
C LEU A 382 -3.96 -1.38 -17.83
N LEU A 383 -4.01 -2.24 -16.82
CA LEU A 383 -5.05 -3.27 -16.69
C LEU A 383 -6.32 -2.73 -16.05
N PHE A 384 -6.17 -1.95 -14.97
CA PHE A 384 -7.31 -1.47 -14.19
C PHE A 384 -6.98 -0.19 -13.44
N MET A 385 -7.97 0.71 -13.32
CA MET A 385 -7.86 1.92 -12.52
C MET A 385 -8.98 2.00 -11.49
N HIS A 386 -8.60 2.01 -10.21
CA HIS A 386 -9.49 2.24 -9.11
C HIS A 386 -9.68 3.74 -8.84
N GLY A 387 -10.89 4.24 -9.07
CA GLY A 387 -11.29 5.64 -8.85
C GLY A 387 -12.20 5.87 -7.64
N GLY A 388 -12.15 4.99 -6.64
CA GLY A 388 -13.04 5.05 -5.48
C GLY A 388 -12.66 6.10 -4.44
N HIS A 389 -11.42 6.60 -4.45
CA HIS A 389 -10.94 7.60 -3.50
C HIS A 389 -11.13 9.03 -3.99
N THR A 390 -11.50 9.91 -3.07
CA THR A 390 -11.74 11.34 -3.31
C THR A 390 -10.62 12.23 -2.82
N ASN A 391 -9.61 11.67 -2.16
CA ASN A 391 -8.45 12.38 -1.65
C ASN A 391 -7.16 11.56 -1.87
N HIS A 392 -6.00 12.15 -1.56
CA HIS A 392 -4.68 11.55 -1.73
C HIS A 392 -4.61 10.18 -1.07
N LEU A 393 -3.95 9.24 -1.76
CA LEU A 393 -3.79 7.89 -1.28
C LEU A 393 -2.65 7.80 -0.26
N ALA A 394 -2.94 7.23 0.91
CA ALA A 394 -1.96 7.05 1.98
C ALA A 394 -1.19 5.72 1.88
N ASP A 395 -1.89 4.59 1.75
CA ASP A 395 -1.28 3.26 1.58
C ASP A 395 -2.30 2.29 0.96
N PHE A 396 -1.80 1.21 0.36
CA PHE A 396 -2.65 0.08 -0.05
C PHE A 396 -1.94 -1.25 0.17
N SER A 397 -2.73 -2.32 0.26
CA SER A 397 -2.21 -3.67 0.49
C SER A 397 -3.04 -4.70 -0.27
N TRP A 398 -2.35 -5.54 -1.04
CA TRP A 398 -2.89 -6.78 -1.59
C TRP A 398 -3.22 -7.78 -0.48
N ASN A 399 -4.35 -8.45 -0.60
CA ASN A 399 -4.65 -9.62 0.22
C ASN A 399 -3.87 -10.82 -0.31
N VAL A 400 -3.20 -11.56 0.58
CA VAL A 400 -2.40 -12.73 0.20
C VAL A 400 -3.20 -14.02 0.08
N ASN A 401 -4.46 -14.02 0.54
CA ASN A 401 -5.33 -15.19 0.61
C ASN A 401 -6.47 -15.15 -0.42
N GLU A 402 -6.98 -13.96 -0.75
CA GLU A 402 -8.01 -13.76 -1.77
C GLU A 402 -7.40 -12.98 -2.95
N PRO A 403 -7.23 -13.61 -4.13
CA PRO A 403 -6.71 -12.94 -5.32
C PRO A 403 -7.52 -11.70 -5.67
N TRP A 404 -6.84 -10.65 -6.17
CA TRP A 404 -7.46 -9.41 -6.63
C TRP A 404 -8.21 -8.59 -5.57
N LEU A 405 -8.16 -9.00 -4.31
CA LEU A 405 -8.71 -8.24 -3.19
C LEU A 405 -7.65 -7.28 -2.64
N VAL A 406 -8.03 -6.01 -2.50
CA VAL A 406 -7.18 -4.93 -2.01
C VAL A 406 -7.86 -4.20 -0.86
N ALA A 407 -7.05 -3.74 0.09
CA ALA A 407 -7.44 -2.70 1.03
C ALA A 407 -6.62 -1.44 0.74
N SER A 408 -7.26 -0.28 0.67
CA SER A 408 -6.61 0.99 0.40
C SER A 408 -7.20 2.10 1.27
N ALA A 409 -6.35 3.02 1.72
CA ALA A 409 -6.75 4.15 2.55
C ALA A 409 -6.35 5.48 1.93
N ALA A 410 -7.20 6.49 2.12
CA ALA A 410 -6.95 7.87 1.73
C ALA A 410 -6.91 8.80 2.95
N GLU A 411 -6.41 10.02 2.74
CA GLU A 411 -6.22 11.04 3.77
C GLU A 411 -7.54 11.62 4.32
N ASP A 412 -8.67 11.42 3.63
CA ASP A 412 -10.03 11.82 4.04
C ASP A 412 -10.73 10.78 4.95
N ASN A 413 -9.94 9.97 5.67
CA ASN A 413 -10.37 8.89 6.55
C ASN A 413 -11.04 7.69 5.86
N LEU A 414 -11.11 7.68 4.53
CA LEU A 414 -11.77 6.61 3.80
C LEU A 414 -10.88 5.38 3.70
N LEU A 415 -11.32 4.27 4.29
CA LEU A 415 -10.78 2.94 4.05
C LEU A 415 -11.71 2.21 3.07
N GLN A 416 -11.14 1.72 1.96
CA GLN A 416 -11.85 0.87 1.01
C GLN A 416 -11.28 -0.53 0.98
N ILE A 417 -12.16 -1.52 0.95
CA ILE A 417 -11.85 -2.93 0.70
C ILE A 417 -12.60 -3.34 -0.55
N TRP A 418 -11.88 -3.72 -1.59
CA TRP A 418 -12.48 -3.94 -2.91
C TRP A 418 -11.78 -5.09 -3.66
N LYS A 419 -12.57 -5.85 -4.42
CA LYS A 419 -12.09 -6.90 -5.32
C LYS A 419 -12.48 -6.50 -6.73
N VAL A 420 -11.52 -6.48 -7.65
CA VAL A 420 -11.79 -6.26 -9.08
C VAL A 420 -12.69 -7.38 -9.60
N ALA A 421 -13.59 -7.03 -10.52
CA ALA A 421 -14.47 -8.02 -11.13
C ALA A 421 -13.69 -9.07 -11.93
N ASP A 422 -14.05 -10.34 -11.79
CA ASP A 422 -13.42 -11.44 -12.53
C ASP A 422 -13.57 -11.25 -14.06
N SER A 423 -14.55 -10.49 -14.54
CA SER A 423 -14.68 -10.15 -15.97
C SER A 423 -13.60 -9.20 -16.51
N VAL A 424 -12.86 -8.53 -15.61
CA VAL A 424 -11.78 -7.60 -15.97
C VAL A 424 -10.42 -8.29 -15.90
N VAL A 425 -10.22 -9.13 -14.88
CA VAL A 425 -8.92 -9.74 -14.56
C VAL A 425 -8.87 -11.26 -14.81
N GLY A 426 -10.01 -11.89 -14.99
CA GLY A 426 -10.12 -13.31 -15.31
C GLY A 426 -9.47 -13.59 -16.66
N ARG A 427 -8.60 -14.61 -16.68
CA ARG A 427 -8.09 -15.13 -17.94
C ARG A 427 -9.21 -15.91 -18.60
N ASP A 428 -9.43 -15.65 -19.88
CA ASP A 428 -10.40 -16.38 -20.67
C ASP A 428 -9.90 -17.84 -20.80
N ASP A 429 -10.33 -18.72 -19.90
CA ASP A 429 -10.03 -20.17 -19.95
C ASP A 429 -10.60 -20.83 -21.23
N SER A 430 -11.25 -20.07 -22.11
CA SER A 430 -11.69 -20.48 -23.43
C SER A 430 -10.56 -20.53 -24.47
N GLU A 431 -9.37 -19.99 -24.19
CA GLU A 431 -8.15 -20.23 -24.99
C GLU A 431 -7.36 -21.44 -24.48
N VAL A 432 -8.02 -22.59 -24.32
CA VAL A 432 -7.28 -23.86 -24.40
C VAL A 432 -6.87 -24.04 -25.86
N PRO A 433 -5.57 -24.15 -26.19
CA PRO A 433 -5.17 -24.47 -27.55
C PRO A 433 -5.87 -25.75 -27.97
N VAL A 434 -6.57 -25.72 -29.11
CA VAL A 434 -7.31 -26.86 -29.69
C VAL A 434 -6.38 -28.06 -30.00
N ASP A 435 -5.07 -27.93 -29.79
CA ASP A 435 -4.06 -28.95 -30.05
C ASP A 435 -3.92 -30.02 -28.95
N GLU A 436 -4.68 -29.99 -27.85
CA GLU A 436 -4.66 -31.06 -26.82
C GLU A 436 -5.93 -31.93 -26.74
N LEU A 437 -6.81 -31.89 -27.75
CA LEU A 437 -7.99 -32.78 -27.81
C LEU A 437 -7.86 -33.99 -28.75
N ASP A 438 -6.70 -34.21 -29.36
CA ASP A 438 -6.41 -35.41 -30.15
C ASP A 438 -5.23 -36.19 -29.56
N HIS A 439 -5.44 -36.92 -28.45
CA HIS A 439 -4.69 -38.13 -28.11
C HIS A 439 -5.49 -39.14 -27.28
#